data_AF-A0A7C5XAI8-F1
#
_entry.id   AF-A0A7C5XAI8-F1
#
_cell.length_a   1.000
_cell.length_b   1.000
_cell.length_c   1.000
_cell.angle_alpha   90.00
_cell.angle_beta   90.00
_cell.angle_gamma   90.00
#
_symmetry.space_group_name_H-M   'P 1'
#
loop_
_entity.id
_entity.type
_entity.pdbx_description
1 polymer ?
#
loop_
_entity_poly.entity_id
_entity_poly.type
_entity_poly.pdbx_seq_one_letter_code
_entity_poly.pdbx_strand_id
1 'polypeptide(L)'
;MKMEKDNKEREEIKKEEEKEKEEEGGEIKKISDELRVNLKRLVMYAGASGDFNEIHYNFDAAKKAGFSRPIVHGMLSFALCVKHLMEKKNITPDKIKKIRAKFLAPVELEEKIHFEIDKNDEKNFKVFLIKENREKAVECEVEIK
;
A
#
# COMPACT_ATOMS: atom_id res chain seq x y z
N MET A 1 18.06 -9.01 49.82
CA MET A 1 17.06 -7.96 49.48
C MET A 1 17.23 -7.29 48.10
N LYS A 2 18.43 -7.20 47.49
CA LYS A 2 18.57 -6.70 46.09
C LYS A 2 18.42 -7.81 45.03
N MET A 3 18.99 -8.99 45.29
CA MET A 3 18.94 -10.14 44.36
C MET A 3 17.54 -10.77 44.16
N GLU A 4 16.63 -10.66 45.13
CA GLU A 4 15.26 -11.23 44.99
C GLU A 4 14.32 -10.35 44.16
N LYS A 5 14.63 -9.05 44.03
CA LYS A 5 13.85 -8.13 43.20
C LYS A 5 14.19 -8.31 41.72
N ASP A 6 15.48 -8.46 41.42
CA ASP A 6 15.98 -8.64 40.05
C ASP A 6 15.49 -9.97 39.42
N ASN A 7 15.17 -10.98 40.23
CA ASN A 7 14.66 -12.27 39.74
C ASN A 7 13.15 -12.25 39.48
N LYS A 8 12.39 -11.49 40.28
CA LYS A 8 10.95 -11.26 40.04
C LYS A 8 10.71 -10.46 38.77
N GLU A 9 11.52 -9.44 38.54
CA GLU A 9 11.43 -8.56 37.36
C GLU A 9 11.71 -9.35 36.07
N ARG A 10 12.66 -10.31 36.10
CA ARG A 10 12.93 -11.22 34.98
C ARG A 10 11.84 -12.25 34.71
N GLU A 11 11.11 -12.69 35.74
CA GLU A 11 9.98 -13.61 35.59
C GLU A 11 8.71 -12.88 35.11
N GLU A 12 8.54 -11.61 35.46
CA GLU A 12 7.45 -10.75 34.93
C GLU A 12 7.67 -10.43 33.44
N ILE A 13 8.90 -10.08 33.04
CA ILE A 13 9.24 -9.84 31.63
C ILE A 13 9.00 -11.09 30.76
N LYS A 14 9.37 -12.29 31.25
CA LYS A 14 9.12 -13.54 30.52
C LYS A 14 7.63 -13.88 30.39
N LYS A 15 6.82 -13.55 31.41
CA LYS A 15 5.36 -13.73 31.36
C LYS A 15 4.68 -12.72 30.43
N GLU A 16 5.24 -11.52 30.29
CA GLU A 16 4.80 -10.54 29.29
C GLU A 16 5.18 -10.98 27.86
N GLU A 17 6.41 -11.48 27.65
CA GLU A 17 6.86 -12.02 26.36
C GLU A 17 6.12 -13.31 25.93
N GLU A 18 5.68 -14.13 26.88
CA GLU A 18 4.84 -15.31 26.61
C GLU A 18 3.38 -14.92 26.35
N LYS A 19 2.85 -13.88 27.01
CA LYS A 19 1.53 -13.29 26.67
C LYS A 19 1.51 -12.66 25.28
N GLU A 20 2.58 -11.99 24.86
CA GLU A 20 2.69 -11.43 23.50
C GLU A 20 2.78 -12.51 22.40
N LYS A 21 3.11 -13.77 22.75
CA LYS A 21 3.18 -14.89 21.81
C LYS A 21 1.88 -15.70 21.70
N GLU A 22 0.97 -15.62 22.68
CA GLU A 22 -0.30 -16.37 22.69
C GLU A 22 -1.49 -15.61 22.08
N GLU A 23 -1.33 -14.34 21.68
CA GLU A 23 -2.33 -13.61 20.88
C GLU A 23 -2.15 -13.83 19.35
N GLU A 24 -1.68 -15.02 18.95
CA GLU A 24 -1.82 -15.54 17.59
C GLU A 24 -3.28 -15.95 17.32
N GLY A 25 -4.14 -14.94 17.14
CA GLY A 25 -5.57 -15.10 16.90
C GLY A 25 -6.10 -14.07 15.91
N GLY A 26 -5.64 -14.12 14.65
CA GLY A 26 -6.33 -13.49 13.52
C GLY A 26 -6.44 -11.96 13.56
N GLU A 27 -5.31 -11.25 13.53
CA GLU A 27 -5.31 -9.79 13.33
C GLU A 27 -4.63 -9.40 12.01
N ILE A 28 -5.38 -8.67 11.19
CA ILE A 28 -4.85 -7.92 10.04
C ILE A 28 -3.86 -6.90 10.60
N LYS A 29 -2.56 -7.20 10.55
CA LYS A 29 -1.52 -6.21 10.85
C LYS A 29 -1.60 -5.07 9.83
N LYS A 30 -2.30 -3.99 10.20
CA LYS A 30 -2.28 -2.69 9.52
C LYS A 30 -0.85 -2.13 9.55
N ILE A 31 -0.06 -2.48 8.56
CA ILE A 31 1.18 -1.76 8.24
C ILE A 31 0.86 -0.87 7.05
N SER A 32 0.17 0.24 7.30
CA SER A 32 -0.10 1.23 6.25
C SER A 32 1.12 2.13 6.11
N ASP A 33 1.99 1.85 5.14
CA ASP A 33 2.95 2.85 4.69
C ASP A 33 2.13 3.99 4.03
N GLU A 34 2.07 5.16 4.66
CA GLU A 34 1.44 6.34 4.08
C GLU A 34 2.34 6.87 2.96
N LEU A 35 1.78 7.03 1.76
CA LEU A 35 2.46 7.64 0.62
C LEU A 35 1.64 8.84 0.15
N ARG A 36 2.32 9.98 -0.02
CA ARG A 36 1.73 11.15 -0.69
C ARG A 36 2.12 11.16 -2.16
N VAL A 37 1.13 11.20 -3.05
CA VAL A 37 1.37 11.24 -4.50
C VAL A 37 1.47 12.70 -4.96
N ASN A 38 2.71 13.17 -5.13
CA ASN A 38 2.99 14.55 -5.52
C ASN A 38 3.23 14.73 -7.02
N LEU A 39 3.27 15.98 -7.46
CA LEU A 39 3.48 16.34 -8.87
C LEU A 39 4.77 15.75 -9.45
N LYS A 40 5.84 15.66 -8.66
CA LYS A 40 7.11 15.07 -9.11
C LYS A 40 6.92 13.62 -9.58
N ARG A 41 6.13 12.81 -8.87
CA ARG A 41 5.84 11.42 -9.27
C ARG A 41 5.04 11.36 -10.57
N LEU A 42 4.05 12.25 -10.76
CA LEU A 42 3.24 12.34 -11.98
C LEU A 42 4.10 12.69 -13.19
N VAL A 43 4.98 13.69 -13.07
CA VAL A 43 5.90 14.10 -14.14
C VAL A 43 6.88 12.98 -14.48
N MET A 44 7.49 12.34 -13.46
CA MET A 44 8.41 11.22 -13.69
C MET A 44 7.70 10.04 -14.36
N TYR A 45 6.47 9.74 -13.96
CA TYR A 45 5.70 8.66 -14.55
C TYR A 45 5.28 8.96 -15.99
N ALA A 46 4.83 10.18 -16.29
CA ALA A 46 4.53 10.62 -17.65
C ALA A 46 5.75 10.46 -18.57
N GLY A 47 6.93 10.91 -18.10
CA GLY A 47 8.19 10.73 -18.84
C GLY A 47 8.59 9.28 -19.07
N ALA A 48 8.35 8.39 -18.10
CA ALA A 48 8.70 6.98 -18.22
C ALA A 48 7.69 6.16 -19.05
N SER A 49 6.40 6.48 -18.94
CA SER A 49 5.31 5.74 -19.60
C SER A 49 4.97 6.27 -20.99
N GLY A 50 5.30 7.53 -21.29
CA GLY A 50 4.80 8.24 -22.45
C GLY A 50 3.35 8.74 -22.31
N ASP A 51 2.72 8.56 -21.14
CA ASP A 51 1.36 9.04 -20.88
C ASP A 51 1.38 10.51 -20.44
N PHE A 52 1.28 11.38 -21.46
CA PHE A 52 1.17 12.83 -21.32
C PHE A 52 -0.28 13.31 -21.42
N ASN A 53 -1.26 12.51 -21.01
CA ASN A 53 -2.63 13.01 -20.92
C ASN A 53 -2.71 14.19 -19.93
N GLU A 54 -3.21 15.33 -20.40
CA GLU A 54 -3.24 16.59 -19.65
C GLU A 54 -4.02 16.52 -18.33
N ILE A 55 -4.97 15.58 -18.19
CA ILE A 55 -5.71 15.37 -16.94
C ILE A 55 -4.81 15.04 -15.74
N HIS A 56 -3.56 14.64 -16.00
CA HIS A 56 -2.57 14.31 -14.97
C HIS A 56 -1.71 15.47 -14.50
N TYR A 57 -1.71 16.63 -15.18
CA TYR A 57 -0.84 17.75 -14.78
C TYR A 57 -1.41 19.15 -15.05
N ASN A 58 -2.48 19.27 -15.85
CA ASN A 58 -3.13 20.52 -16.18
C ASN A 58 -4.46 20.64 -15.42
N PHE A 59 -4.58 21.65 -14.55
CA PHE A 59 -5.78 21.89 -13.74
C PHE A 59 -7.01 22.19 -14.59
N ASP A 60 -6.87 22.95 -15.67
CA ASP A 60 -8.01 23.30 -16.54
C ASP A 60 -8.49 22.08 -17.33
N ALA A 61 -7.57 21.25 -17.80
CA ALA A 61 -7.91 19.99 -18.47
C ALA A 61 -8.63 19.03 -17.52
N ALA A 62 -8.11 18.86 -16.30
CA ALA A 62 -8.73 18.03 -15.28
C ALA A 62 -10.14 18.53 -14.90
N LYS A 63 -10.31 19.85 -14.74
CA LYS A 63 -11.61 20.47 -14.46
C LYS A 63 -12.61 20.27 -15.60
N LYS A 64 -12.17 20.44 -16.85
CA LYS A 64 -13.00 20.16 -18.05
C LYS A 64 -13.41 18.68 -18.13
N ALA A 65 -12.56 17.78 -17.63
CA ALA A 65 -12.86 16.35 -17.53
C ALA A 65 -13.71 15.96 -16.31
N GLY A 66 -14.10 16.92 -15.47
CA GLY A 66 -14.98 16.70 -14.31
C GLY A 66 -14.27 16.42 -12.99
N PHE A 67 -12.94 16.58 -12.92
CA PHE A 67 -12.16 16.41 -11.69
C PHE A 67 -11.94 17.75 -10.97
N SER A 68 -11.74 17.71 -9.65
CA SER A 68 -11.47 18.93 -8.87
C SER A 68 -10.06 19.48 -9.11
N ARG A 69 -9.11 18.59 -9.45
CA ARG A 69 -7.69 18.86 -9.71
C ARG A 69 -7.10 17.71 -10.56
N PRO A 70 -5.84 17.80 -11.02
CA PRO A 70 -5.20 16.69 -11.73
C PRO A 70 -5.24 15.38 -10.94
N ILE A 71 -5.44 14.28 -11.64
CA ILE A 71 -5.52 12.94 -11.04
C ILE A 71 -4.25 12.14 -11.30
N VAL A 72 -3.92 11.23 -10.40
CA VAL A 72 -2.81 10.29 -10.55
C VAL A 72 -3.09 9.34 -11.72
N HIS A 73 -2.07 9.03 -12.54
CA HIS A 73 -2.19 8.00 -13.57
C HIS A 73 -2.70 6.68 -12.97
N GLY A 74 -3.73 6.07 -13.56
CA GLY A 74 -4.22 4.77 -13.09
C GLY A 74 -3.10 3.73 -13.03
N MET A 75 -2.29 3.67 -14.09
CA MET A 75 -1.17 2.74 -14.16
C MET A 75 -0.04 3.04 -13.16
N LEU A 76 0.12 4.29 -12.72
CA LEU A 76 1.02 4.63 -11.60
C LEU A 76 0.46 4.07 -10.29
N SER A 77 -0.81 4.28 -9.99
CA SER A 77 -1.48 3.73 -8.79
C SER A 77 -1.39 2.20 -8.73
N PHE A 78 -1.57 1.54 -9.87
CA PHE A 78 -1.38 0.10 -9.99
C PHE A 78 0.07 -0.32 -9.75
N ALA A 79 1.04 0.34 -10.38
CA ALA A 79 2.47 0.06 -10.17
C ALA A 79 2.88 0.22 -8.71
N LEU A 80 2.31 1.20 -7.99
CA LEU A 80 2.54 1.40 -6.57
C LEU A 80 2.00 0.24 -5.73
N CYS A 81 0.83 -0.33 -6.06
CA CYS A 81 0.29 -1.51 -5.37
C CYS A 81 1.23 -2.71 -5.50
N VAL A 82 1.65 -3.03 -6.74
CA VAL A 82 2.54 -4.16 -7.00
C VAL A 82 3.88 -3.97 -6.32
N LYS A 83 4.46 -2.76 -6.42
CA LYS A 83 5.71 -2.40 -5.76
C LYS A 83 5.62 -2.57 -4.24
N HIS A 84 4.56 -2.09 -3.62
CA HIS A 84 4.36 -2.21 -2.18
C HIS A 84 4.31 -3.68 -1.73
N LEU A 85 3.58 -4.54 -2.45
CA LEU A 85 3.56 -5.98 -2.17
C LEU A 85 4.95 -6.60 -2.30
N MET A 86 5.67 -6.27 -3.37
CA MET A 86 7.02 -6.78 -3.60
C MET A 86 7.96 -6.42 -2.47
N GLU A 87 7.93 -5.16 -2.00
CA GLU A 87 8.73 -4.68 -0.88
C GLU A 87 8.33 -5.37 0.44
N LYS A 88 7.03 -5.48 0.74
CA LYS A 88 6.55 -6.10 2.00
C LYS A 88 6.74 -7.60 2.07
N LYS A 89 6.78 -8.30 0.94
CA LYS A 89 6.91 -9.77 0.88
C LYS A 89 8.26 -10.23 0.34
N ASN A 90 9.20 -9.31 0.08
CA ASN A 90 10.49 -9.59 -0.54
C ASN A 90 10.35 -10.41 -1.84
N ILE A 91 9.36 -10.06 -2.66
CA ILE A 91 9.09 -10.72 -3.95
C ILE A 91 9.85 -9.97 -5.04
N THR A 92 10.64 -10.72 -5.81
CA THR A 92 11.35 -10.20 -6.98
C THR A 92 10.45 -10.27 -8.23
N PRO A 93 10.65 -9.40 -9.25
CA PRO A 93 9.79 -9.36 -10.43
C PRO A 93 9.66 -10.70 -11.16
N ASP A 94 10.72 -11.50 -11.19
CA ASP A 94 10.77 -12.82 -11.84
C ASP A 94 9.86 -13.87 -11.21
N LYS A 95 9.43 -13.65 -9.96
CA LYS A 95 8.49 -14.53 -9.24
C LYS A 95 7.03 -14.17 -9.51
N ILE A 96 6.76 -12.99 -10.06
CA ILE A 96 5.40 -12.59 -10.44
C ILE A 96 5.00 -13.36 -11.69
N LYS A 97 3.89 -14.09 -11.60
CA LYS A 97 3.30 -14.81 -12.72
C LYS A 97 2.24 -13.97 -13.42
N LYS A 98 1.43 -13.22 -12.65
CA LYS A 98 0.31 -12.46 -13.18
C LYS A 98 -0.04 -11.30 -12.26
N ILE A 99 -0.44 -10.19 -12.87
CA ILE A 99 -0.95 -9.00 -12.18
C ILE A 99 -2.25 -8.56 -12.85
N ARG A 100 -3.24 -8.16 -12.06
CA ARG A 100 -4.51 -7.58 -12.52
C ARG A 100 -4.87 -6.40 -11.64
N ALA A 101 -5.56 -5.43 -12.20
CA ALA A 101 -6.05 -4.26 -11.46
C ALA A 101 -7.51 -3.96 -11.81
N LYS A 102 -8.25 -3.46 -10.82
CA LYS A 102 -9.52 -2.75 -11.00
C LYS A 102 -9.34 -1.34 -10.47
N PHE A 103 -9.62 -0.35 -11.31
CA PHE A 103 -9.65 1.06 -10.94
C PHE A 103 -11.05 1.40 -10.46
N LEU A 104 -11.18 1.66 -9.17
CA LEU A 104 -12.46 1.86 -8.48
C LEU A 104 -12.80 3.36 -8.34
N ALA A 105 -11.79 4.17 -8.00
CA ALA A 105 -11.93 5.60 -7.84
C ALA A 105 -10.62 6.32 -8.24
N PRO A 106 -10.69 7.55 -8.76
CA PRO A 106 -9.50 8.35 -9.03
C PRO A 106 -8.82 8.77 -7.72
N VAL A 107 -7.49 8.82 -7.76
CA VAL A 107 -6.65 9.43 -6.72
C VAL A 107 -6.28 10.83 -7.20
N GLU A 108 -6.47 11.83 -6.35
CA GLU A 108 -6.18 13.22 -6.71
C GLU A 108 -4.71 13.58 -6.42
N LEU A 109 -4.21 14.60 -7.11
CA LEU A 109 -2.90 15.19 -6.85
C LEU A 109 -2.79 15.66 -5.38
N GLU A 110 -1.63 15.39 -4.77
CA GLU A 110 -1.29 15.64 -3.36
C GLU A 110 -2.09 14.80 -2.34
N GLU A 111 -2.93 13.86 -2.78
CA GLU A 111 -3.66 12.99 -1.89
C GLU A 111 -2.74 11.98 -1.19
N LYS A 112 -3.08 11.70 0.08
CA LYS A 112 -2.44 10.64 0.87
C LYS A 112 -3.13 9.32 0.59
N ILE A 113 -2.32 8.29 0.37
CA ILE A 113 -2.77 6.94 0.12
C ILE A 113 -2.11 5.98 1.10
N HIS A 114 -2.81 4.90 1.41
CA HIS A 114 -2.31 3.77 2.17
C HIS A 114 -2.58 2.46 1.43
N PHE A 115 -1.87 1.42 1.83
CA PHE A 115 -1.99 0.10 1.25
C PHE A 115 -2.48 -0.90 2.30
N GLU A 116 -3.35 -1.80 1.87
CA GLU A 116 -3.73 -2.99 2.62
C GLU A 116 -3.46 -4.22 1.78
N ILE A 117 -2.85 -5.25 2.38
CA ILE A 117 -2.58 -6.52 1.70
C ILE A 117 -3.48 -7.58 2.35
N ASP A 118 -4.33 -8.18 1.53
CA ASP A 118 -5.12 -9.34 1.87
C ASP A 118 -4.53 -10.58 1.19
N LYS A 119 -4.40 -11.68 1.93
CA LYS A 119 -3.80 -12.93 1.45
C LYS A 119 -4.93 -13.94 1.23
N ASN A 120 -5.21 -14.26 -0.03
CA ASN A 120 -6.22 -15.27 -0.36
C ASN A 120 -5.67 -16.69 -0.16
N ASP A 121 -4.42 -16.93 -0.58
CA ASP A 121 -3.70 -18.18 -0.38
C ASP A 121 -2.17 -17.93 -0.43
N GLU A 122 -1.34 -18.98 -0.44
CA GLU A 122 0.13 -18.84 -0.46
C GLU A 122 0.68 -18.10 -1.69
N LYS A 123 -0.03 -18.15 -2.82
CA LYS A 123 0.43 -17.64 -4.12
C LYS A 123 -0.37 -16.45 -4.63
N ASN A 124 -1.54 -16.16 -4.06
CA ASN A 124 -2.44 -15.11 -4.50
C ASN A 124 -2.60 -14.03 -3.43
N PHE A 125 -2.23 -12.81 -3.80
CA PHE A 125 -2.35 -11.62 -2.96
C PHE A 125 -3.33 -10.63 -3.58
N LYS A 126 -4.15 -10.00 -2.73
CA LYS A 126 -4.90 -8.80 -3.06
C LYS A 126 -4.26 -7.61 -2.36
N VAL A 127 -4.05 -6.53 -3.09
CA VAL A 127 -3.52 -5.28 -2.58
C VAL A 127 -4.54 -4.20 -2.87
N PHE A 128 -4.96 -3.48 -1.83
CA PHE A 128 -5.83 -2.33 -1.96
C PHE A 128 -5.02 -1.06 -1.80
N LEU A 129 -5.17 -0.13 -2.72
CA LEU A 129 -4.77 1.27 -2.53
C LEU A 129 -6.00 2.03 -2.06
N ILE A 130 -5.87 2.65 -0.90
CA ILE A 130 -6.96 3.29 -0.19
C ILE A 130 -6.60 4.76 0.02
N LYS A 131 -7.54 5.64 -0.27
CA LYS A 131 -7.45 7.10 -0.12
C LYS A 131 -7.56 7.51 1.33
N GLU A 132 -7.21 8.75 1.64
CA GLU A 132 -7.30 9.33 3.00
C GLU A 132 -8.73 9.25 3.57
N ASN A 133 -9.75 9.40 2.71
CA ASN A 133 -11.17 9.25 3.07
C ASN A 133 -11.62 7.79 3.28
N ARG A 134 -10.70 6.81 3.27
CA ARG A 134 -10.93 5.35 3.36
C ARG A 134 -11.63 4.73 2.15
N GLU A 135 -11.78 5.46 1.05
CA GLU A 135 -12.29 4.92 -0.21
C GLU A 135 -11.22 4.07 -0.89
N LYS A 136 -11.58 2.86 -1.33
CA LYS A 136 -10.70 2.01 -2.13
C LYS A 136 -10.61 2.59 -3.54
N ALA A 137 -9.41 2.98 -3.97
CA ALA A 137 -9.16 3.53 -5.30
C ALA A 137 -8.70 2.46 -6.30
N VAL A 138 -7.88 1.49 -5.85
CA VAL A 138 -7.41 0.39 -6.70
C VAL A 138 -7.47 -0.92 -5.94
N GLU A 139 -7.98 -1.97 -6.59
CA GLU A 139 -7.81 -3.37 -6.18
C GLU A 139 -6.82 -4.02 -7.14
N CYS A 140 -5.73 -4.58 -6.62
CA CYS A 140 -4.69 -5.25 -7.39
C CYS A 140 -4.60 -6.73 -6.97
N GLU A 141 -4.71 -7.64 -7.92
CA GLU A 141 -4.49 -9.08 -7.70
C GLU A 141 -3.12 -9.45 -8.25
N VAL A 142 -2.29 -10.10 -7.43
CA VAL A 142 -0.95 -10.56 -7.80
C VAL A 142 -0.83 -12.06 -7.53
N GLU A 143 -0.54 -12.81 -8.58
CA GLU A 143 -0.26 -14.25 -8.54
C GLU A 143 1.25 -14.46 -8.67
N ILE A 144 1.85 -15.19 -7.73
CA ILE A 144 3.26 -15.61 -7.78
C ILE A 144 3.39 -17.07 -8.25
N LYS A 145 4.58 -17.41 -8.74
CA LYS A 145 4.92 -18.75 -9.24
C LYS A 145 4.93 -19.82 -8.15
#